data_AF-A0A6M8VSL4-F1
#
_entry.id   AF-A0A6M8VSL4-F1
#
_cell.length_a   1.000
_cell.length_b   1.000
_cell.length_c   1.000
_cell.angle_alpha   90.00
_cell.angle_beta   90.00
_cell.angle_gamma   90.00
#
_symmetry.space_group_name_H-M   'P 1'
#
loop_
_entity.id
_entity.type
_entity.pdbx_description
1 polymer ?
#
loop_
_entity_poly.entity_id
_entity_poly.type
_entity_poly.pdbx_seq_one_letter_code
_entity_poly.pdbx_strand_id
1 'polypeptide(L)'
;MGLFGNSKKRERETELRKRVTVEIPRPTETDKDALSNAKGHNTSFRLEMAVREKSLWAVWELLCDGEDVNAHAGPLQAALLDKNNPDMVKLLLQAGATRQKESSYFMRDAVRYENDAAVDLLYTFGARVDGNCLMEALQQGRPDMAEHLLEMIDTDKREAAVAEMMMDGLRYDKPLAVAWVKEKFPSILDGAETADIFAAALQSDVDGLKVLGPDWLEKMDAQELARQAILRDQPKKLLYLLDAMDHKLDHPDLVQASIDQNNDYALDLLRRRGAVVTPLHIHSDMITTGHYRSSGEGEREFERRKALIDRIDDVTGQHGYLLSFMIRHNKWRTVEELLDKSQDWPQDIVESGILKAAGDGAHEMLHALFTKSDKWDAGTYEKAMKYARNSTTRRHLDKIKQEVLGDGWQIEGDDTVRRVQNFESLPGSRQNSFTISHIFNFRSAEVTRVTTVNGKDKEYVSFKDFKDHQNDSHIRTAYEKLAKFTANPPQFDGAHMNTRKRPLRVIKRRNNKGGSYPRF
;
A
#
# COMPACT_ATOMS: atom_id res chain seq x y z
N MET A 1 62.26 16.32 -40.95
CA MET A 1 61.79 16.31 -39.55
C MET A 1 62.25 15.09 -38.71
N GLY A 2 62.94 14.07 -39.27
CA GLY A 2 63.28 12.84 -38.53
C GLY A 2 64.42 12.91 -37.50
N LEU A 3 65.30 13.93 -37.55
CA LEU A 3 66.47 14.00 -36.65
C LEU A 3 66.15 14.54 -35.25
N PHE A 4 65.13 15.40 -35.09
CA PHE A 4 64.75 15.98 -33.80
C PHE A 4 63.91 15.04 -32.92
N GLY A 5 63.17 14.10 -33.52
CA GLY A 5 62.36 13.11 -32.78
C GLY A 5 63.21 12.11 -31.99
N ASN A 6 64.32 11.66 -32.59
CA ASN A 6 65.18 10.65 -31.99
C ASN A 6 65.92 11.15 -30.73
N SER A 7 66.22 12.45 -30.64
CA SER A 7 66.88 13.04 -29.46
C SER A 7 65.96 13.06 -28.24
N LYS A 8 64.71 13.52 -28.40
CA LYS A 8 63.73 13.57 -27.31
C LYS A 8 63.33 12.18 -26.81
N LYS A 9 63.21 11.21 -27.72
CA LYS A 9 62.95 9.81 -27.37
C LYS A 9 64.08 9.23 -26.53
N ARG A 10 65.35 9.40 -26.94
CA ARG A 10 66.51 8.91 -26.18
C ARG A 10 66.61 9.54 -24.79
N GLU A 11 66.28 10.82 -24.68
CA GLU A 11 66.24 11.52 -23.39
C GLU A 11 65.17 10.93 -22.46
N ARG A 12 63.93 10.76 -22.95
CA ARG A 12 62.83 10.12 -22.21
C ARG A 12 63.14 8.68 -21.83
N GLU A 13 63.71 7.90 -22.75
CA GLU A 13 64.15 6.53 -22.47
C GLU A 13 65.21 6.53 -21.36
N THR A 14 66.18 7.45 -21.41
CA THR A 14 67.21 7.58 -20.37
C THR A 14 66.60 7.95 -19.02
N GLU A 15 65.58 8.82 -19.01
CA GLU A 15 64.87 9.20 -17.79
C GLU A 15 64.03 8.05 -17.22
N LEU A 16 63.27 7.35 -18.07
CA LEU A 16 62.49 6.17 -17.69
C LEU A 16 63.40 5.07 -17.16
N ARG A 17 64.55 4.81 -17.80
CA ARG A 17 65.54 3.81 -17.33
C ARG A 17 66.11 4.13 -15.95
N LYS A 18 66.14 5.40 -15.54
CA LYS A 18 66.56 5.78 -14.17
C LYS A 18 65.49 5.48 -13.13
N ARG A 19 64.21 5.45 -13.52
CA ARG A 19 63.06 5.24 -12.62
C ARG A 19 62.59 3.79 -12.60
N VAL A 20 62.69 3.10 -13.74
CA VAL A 20 62.18 1.76 -13.94
C VAL A 20 63.21 0.73 -13.51
N THR A 21 62.82 -0.13 -12.57
CA THR A 21 63.63 -1.24 -12.07
C THR A 21 63.15 -2.60 -12.57
N VAL A 22 62.02 -2.63 -13.29
CA VAL A 22 61.53 -3.83 -13.96
C VAL A 22 62.47 -4.18 -15.12
N GLU A 23 62.84 -5.45 -15.22
CA GLU A 23 63.61 -5.94 -16.37
C GLU A 23 62.71 -5.99 -17.60
N ILE A 24 63.00 -5.14 -18.58
CA ILE A 24 62.26 -5.14 -19.85
C ILE A 24 62.88 -6.20 -20.77
N PRO A 25 62.13 -7.25 -21.15
CA PRO A 25 62.65 -8.29 -22.01
C PRO A 25 62.99 -7.73 -23.39
N ARG A 26 63.86 -8.45 -24.13
CA ARG A 26 64.11 -8.13 -25.54
C ARG A 26 62.82 -8.36 -26.34
N PRO A 27 62.52 -7.51 -27.35
CA PRO A 27 61.31 -7.65 -28.14
C PRO A 27 61.29 -8.98 -28.86
N THR A 28 60.21 -9.72 -28.64
CA THR A 28 59.81 -10.85 -29.47
C THR A 28 59.04 -10.37 -30.69
N GLU A 29 58.75 -11.26 -31.65
CA GLU A 29 57.89 -10.88 -32.78
C GLU A 29 56.46 -10.55 -32.31
N THR A 30 55.95 -11.28 -31.32
CA THR A 30 54.66 -10.99 -30.68
C THR A 30 54.62 -9.62 -30.00
N ASP A 31 55.74 -9.15 -29.43
CA ASP A 31 55.80 -7.79 -28.85
C ASP A 31 55.73 -6.71 -29.93
N LYS A 32 56.33 -6.96 -31.10
CA LYS A 32 56.23 -6.03 -32.24
C LYS A 32 54.81 -6.01 -32.82
N ASP A 33 54.16 -7.17 -32.88
CA ASP A 33 52.76 -7.27 -33.30
C ASP A 33 51.84 -6.54 -32.33
N ALA A 34 52.03 -6.73 -31.02
CA ALA A 34 51.29 -6.00 -29.97
C ALA A 34 51.49 -4.48 -30.09
N LEU A 35 52.72 -4.02 -30.32
CA LEU A 35 53.01 -2.61 -30.56
C LEU A 35 52.34 -2.08 -31.84
N SER A 36 52.38 -2.85 -32.92
CA SER A 36 51.73 -2.50 -34.20
C SER A 36 50.21 -2.40 -34.03
N ASN A 37 49.61 -3.38 -33.35
CA ASN A 37 48.18 -3.40 -33.03
C ASN A 37 47.81 -2.17 -32.20
N ALA A 38 48.53 -1.92 -31.10
CA ALA A 38 48.33 -0.75 -30.25
C ALA A 38 48.43 0.57 -31.05
N LYS A 39 49.42 0.73 -31.93
CA LYS A 39 49.58 1.94 -32.76
C LYS A 39 48.45 2.16 -33.77
N GLY A 40 47.72 1.10 -34.15
CA GLY A 40 46.52 1.16 -34.97
C GLY A 40 45.31 1.81 -34.28
N HIS A 41 45.32 1.90 -32.95
CA HIS A 41 44.28 2.57 -32.17
C HIS A 41 44.55 4.07 -31.99
N ASN A 42 43.50 4.79 -31.58
CA ASN A 42 43.59 6.18 -31.17
C ASN A 42 44.65 6.36 -30.06
N THR A 43 45.42 7.45 -30.10
CA THR A 43 46.55 7.73 -29.19
C THR A 43 46.19 7.49 -27.74
N SER A 44 44.98 7.88 -27.32
CA SER A 44 44.50 7.74 -25.94
C SER A 44 44.31 6.29 -25.46
N PHE A 45 44.26 5.29 -26.36
CA PHE A 45 44.01 3.88 -26.01
C PHE A 45 45.20 2.96 -26.29
N ARG A 46 46.27 3.46 -26.93
CA ARG A 46 47.38 2.61 -27.35
C ARG A 46 48.05 1.90 -26.18
N LEU A 47 48.28 2.64 -25.09
CA LEU A 47 48.92 2.10 -23.90
C LEU A 47 48.04 1.03 -23.24
N GLU A 48 46.73 1.28 -23.14
CA GLU A 48 45.78 0.30 -22.61
C GLU A 48 45.73 -0.98 -23.47
N MET A 49 45.73 -0.84 -24.80
CA MET A 49 45.76 -1.99 -25.70
C MET A 49 47.05 -2.79 -25.55
N ALA A 50 48.22 -2.14 -25.49
CA ALA A 50 49.49 -2.83 -25.25
C ALA A 50 49.51 -3.58 -23.90
N VAL A 51 48.88 -3.02 -22.86
CA VAL A 51 48.68 -3.69 -21.57
C VAL A 51 47.78 -4.91 -21.71
N ARG A 52 46.66 -4.81 -22.44
CA ARG A 52 45.74 -5.94 -22.69
C ARG A 52 46.38 -7.08 -23.48
N GLU A 53 47.29 -6.75 -24.39
CA GLU A 53 48.13 -7.72 -25.11
C GLU A 53 49.27 -8.29 -24.24
N LYS A 54 49.38 -7.86 -22.98
CA LYS A 54 50.37 -8.32 -21.98
C LYS A 54 51.83 -8.12 -22.41
N SER A 55 52.09 -7.21 -23.34
CA SER A 55 53.44 -6.94 -23.84
C SER A 55 54.11 -5.82 -23.05
N LEU A 56 54.97 -6.22 -22.10
CA LEU A 56 55.75 -5.29 -21.28
C LEU A 56 56.67 -4.41 -22.13
N TRP A 57 57.23 -4.98 -23.21
CA TRP A 57 58.09 -4.26 -24.15
C TRP A 57 57.30 -3.23 -24.97
N ALA A 58 56.12 -3.56 -25.48
CA ALA A 58 55.30 -2.61 -26.23
C ALA A 58 54.87 -1.43 -25.36
N VAL A 59 54.50 -1.67 -24.10
CA VAL A 59 54.18 -0.63 -23.13
C VAL A 59 55.39 0.26 -22.85
N TRP A 60 56.57 -0.32 -22.60
CA TRP A 60 57.82 0.43 -22.43
C TRP A 60 58.14 1.33 -23.64
N GLU A 61 58.01 0.79 -24.85
CA GLU A 61 58.31 1.52 -26.09
C GLU A 61 57.34 2.69 -26.30
N LEU A 62 56.04 2.49 -26.03
CA LEU A 62 55.03 3.55 -26.08
C LEU A 62 55.31 4.66 -25.05
N LEU A 63 55.73 4.30 -23.83
CA LEU A 63 56.16 5.28 -22.82
C LEU A 63 57.41 6.06 -23.25
N CYS A 64 58.37 5.40 -23.91
CA CYS A 64 59.55 6.07 -24.48
C CYS A 64 59.19 7.02 -25.64
N ASP A 65 58.19 6.65 -26.44
CA ASP A 65 57.57 7.53 -27.46
C ASP A 65 56.84 8.74 -26.79
N GLY A 66 56.59 8.65 -25.48
CA GLY A 66 56.01 9.69 -24.64
C GLY A 66 54.49 9.75 -24.70
N GLU A 67 53.86 8.60 -24.94
CA GLU A 67 52.45 8.41 -24.61
C GLU A 67 52.25 8.71 -23.11
N ASP A 68 51.18 9.44 -22.79
CA ASP A 68 50.87 9.80 -21.41
C ASP A 68 50.32 8.57 -20.67
N VAL A 69 51.05 8.11 -19.64
CA VAL A 69 50.65 6.97 -18.79
C VAL A 69 49.30 7.21 -18.10
N ASN A 70 48.89 8.47 -17.97
CA ASN A 70 47.64 8.91 -17.36
C ASN A 70 46.64 9.45 -18.38
N ALA A 71 46.90 9.28 -19.70
CA ALA A 71 46.01 9.79 -20.75
C ALA A 71 44.55 9.41 -20.46
N HIS A 72 44.34 8.20 -19.93
CA HIS A 72 43.14 7.69 -19.27
C HIS A 72 43.52 6.77 -18.09
N ALA A 73 42.61 6.48 -17.16
CA ALA A 73 42.83 5.50 -16.08
C ALA A 73 42.96 4.04 -16.58
N GLY A 74 42.71 3.81 -17.88
CA GLY A 74 42.64 2.50 -18.52
C GLY A 74 43.90 1.63 -18.45
N PRO A 75 45.13 2.14 -18.65
CA PRO A 75 46.32 1.28 -18.67
C PRO A 75 46.63 0.62 -17.33
N LEU A 76 46.61 1.37 -16.22
CA LEU A 76 46.83 0.81 -14.89
C LEU A 76 45.68 -0.13 -14.51
N GLN A 77 44.43 0.27 -14.75
CA GLN A 77 43.26 -0.58 -14.47
C GLN A 77 43.31 -1.89 -15.27
N ALA A 78 43.71 -1.84 -16.54
CA ALA A 78 43.87 -3.02 -17.39
C ALA A 78 44.99 -3.93 -16.89
N ALA A 79 46.06 -3.38 -16.33
CA ALA A 79 47.14 -4.16 -15.74
C ALA A 79 46.70 -4.87 -14.45
N LEU A 80 45.84 -4.24 -13.64
CA LEU A 80 45.31 -4.83 -12.41
C LEU A 80 44.45 -6.08 -12.66
N LEU A 81 43.79 -6.16 -13.82
CA LEU A 81 43.00 -7.34 -14.23
C LEU A 81 43.83 -8.61 -14.36
N ASP A 82 45.14 -8.51 -14.62
CA ASP A 82 46.01 -9.66 -14.82
C ASP A 82 46.87 -9.95 -13.57
N LYS A 83 46.36 -10.84 -12.71
CA LYS A 83 47.09 -11.30 -11.51
C LYS A 83 48.45 -11.93 -11.79
N ASN A 84 48.72 -12.34 -13.03
CA ASN A 84 49.99 -12.97 -13.42
C ASN A 84 51.02 -11.97 -13.96
N ASN A 85 50.73 -10.67 -13.97
CA ASN A 85 51.63 -9.66 -14.53
C ASN A 85 51.88 -8.46 -13.58
N PRO A 86 52.44 -8.69 -12.38
CA PRO A 86 52.78 -7.60 -11.46
C PRO A 86 53.85 -6.65 -12.02
N ASP A 87 54.69 -7.13 -12.94
CA ASP A 87 55.72 -6.32 -13.61
C ASP A 87 55.10 -5.22 -14.49
N MET A 88 53.96 -5.49 -15.13
CA MET A 88 53.21 -4.47 -15.87
C MET A 88 52.72 -3.36 -14.94
N VAL A 89 52.12 -3.73 -13.81
CA VAL A 89 51.65 -2.77 -12.78
C VAL A 89 52.84 -1.94 -12.27
N LYS A 90 53.95 -2.60 -11.92
CA LYS A 90 55.17 -1.94 -11.44
C LYS A 90 55.77 -1.00 -12.48
N LEU A 91 55.83 -1.38 -13.76
CA LEU A 91 56.31 -0.53 -14.85
C LEU A 91 55.46 0.75 -14.96
N LEU A 92 54.13 0.61 -15.01
CA LEU A 92 53.22 1.74 -15.13
C LEU A 92 53.33 2.69 -13.91
N LEU A 93 53.43 2.14 -12.70
CA LEU A 93 53.63 2.93 -11.48
C LEU A 93 54.98 3.68 -11.47
N GLN A 94 56.06 3.04 -11.95
CA GLN A 94 57.38 3.67 -12.11
C GLN A 94 57.41 4.75 -13.19
N ALA A 95 56.58 4.59 -14.23
CA ALA A 95 56.36 5.59 -15.27
C ALA A 95 55.49 6.77 -14.80
N GLY A 96 54.89 6.69 -13.61
CA GLY A 96 54.12 7.77 -13.00
C GLY A 96 52.60 7.68 -13.18
N ALA A 97 52.06 6.47 -13.38
CA ALA A 97 50.62 6.23 -13.27
C ALA A 97 50.09 6.78 -11.94
N THR A 98 49.00 7.54 -11.98
CA THR A 98 48.61 8.55 -10.98
C THR A 98 48.56 8.03 -9.55
N ARG A 99 49.28 8.76 -8.68
CA ARG A 99 49.51 8.47 -7.26
C ARG A 99 48.56 9.15 -6.25
N GLN A 100 47.73 10.14 -6.59
CA GLN A 100 47.30 11.11 -5.54
C GLN A 100 45.84 11.58 -5.43
N LYS A 101 44.90 11.22 -6.31
CA LYS A 101 43.47 11.57 -6.09
C LYS A 101 42.47 10.42 -6.17
N GLU A 102 42.83 9.34 -6.84
CA GLU A 102 41.98 8.15 -7.00
C GLU A 102 42.74 6.87 -6.58
N SER A 103 43.77 6.99 -5.74
CA SER A 103 44.63 5.85 -5.43
C SER A 103 43.93 4.73 -4.66
N SER A 104 42.87 5.04 -3.89
CA SER A 104 42.03 4.00 -3.28
C SER A 104 41.12 3.30 -4.30
N TYR A 105 40.83 3.91 -5.46
CA TYR A 105 40.10 3.25 -6.54
C TYR A 105 40.92 2.09 -7.14
N PHE A 106 42.20 2.35 -7.47
CA PHE A 106 43.10 1.31 -7.97
C PHE A 106 43.41 0.26 -6.91
N MET A 107 43.53 0.65 -5.64
CA MET A 107 43.67 -0.30 -4.53
C MET A 107 42.47 -1.25 -4.45
N ARG A 108 41.26 -0.69 -4.49
CA ARG A 108 40.02 -1.47 -4.52
C ARG A 108 39.93 -2.37 -5.75
N ASP A 109 40.33 -1.91 -6.93
CA ASP A 109 40.36 -2.74 -8.14
C ASP A 109 41.40 -3.87 -8.03
N ALA A 110 42.57 -3.63 -7.44
CA ALA A 110 43.57 -4.67 -7.19
C ALA A 110 43.04 -5.75 -6.25
N VAL A 111 42.35 -5.35 -5.18
CA VAL A 111 41.64 -6.26 -4.27
C VAL A 111 40.55 -7.01 -5.06
N ARG A 112 39.74 -6.28 -5.84
CA ARG A 112 38.65 -6.84 -6.65
C ARG A 112 39.12 -7.93 -7.63
N TYR A 113 40.29 -7.75 -8.22
CA TYR A 113 40.85 -8.70 -9.18
C TYR A 113 41.78 -9.75 -8.55
N GLU A 114 41.78 -9.85 -7.21
CA GLU A 114 42.60 -10.82 -6.47
C GLU A 114 44.10 -10.72 -6.82
N ASN A 115 44.58 -9.48 -7.03
CA ASN A 115 45.94 -9.20 -7.43
C ASN A 115 46.76 -8.69 -6.24
N ASP A 116 47.09 -9.59 -5.33
CA ASP A 116 47.74 -9.28 -4.04
C ASP A 116 49.12 -8.63 -4.25
N ALA A 117 49.86 -9.06 -5.28
CA ALA A 117 51.11 -8.44 -5.67
C ALA A 117 50.91 -6.97 -6.11
N ALA A 118 49.81 -6.67 -6.80
CA ALA A 118 49.48 -5.29 -7.16
C ALA A 118 49.06 -4.46 -5.94
N VAL A 119 48.38 -5.05 -4.94
CA VAL A 119 48.05 -4.37 -3.67
C VAL A 119 49.33 -3.87 -2.99
N ASP A 120 50.34 -4.75 -2.82
CA ASP A 120 51.62 -4.40 -2.21
C ASP A 120 52.40 -3.33 -3.01
N LEU A 121 52.38 -3.46 -4.35
CA LEU A 121 53.00 -2.47 -5.23
C LEU A 121 52.30 -1.12 -5.14
N LEU A 122 50.97 -1.07 -5.18
CA LEU A 122 50.21 0.16 -5.06
C LEU A 122 50.52 0.85 -3.72
N TYR A 123 50.54 0.11 -2.61
CA TYR A 123 50.87 0.64 -1.30
C TYR A 123 52.30 1.20 -1.24
N THR A 124 53.29 0.45 -1.75
CA THR A 124 54.70 0.89 -1.84
C THR A 124 54.84 2.18 -2.65
N PHE A 125 53.97 2.40 -3.63
CA PHE A 125 53.95 3.60 -4.45
C PHE A 125 53.07 4.72 -3.89
N GLY A 126 52.59 4.59 -2.64
CA GLY A 126 51.85 5.61 -1.90
C GLY A 126 50.34 5.62 -2.14
N ALA A 127 49.77 4.52 -2.63
CA ALA A 127 48.32 4.40 -2.73
C ALA A 127 47.67 4.38 -1.34
N ARG A 128 46.57 5.11 -1.19
CA ARG A 128 45.83 5.17 0.07
C ARG A 128 44.98 3.91 0.21
N VAL A 129 45.08 3.26 1.37
CA VAL A 129 44.11 2.24 1.82
C VAL A 129 43.07 2.92 2.68
N ASP A 130 41.79 2.66 2.42
CA ASP A 130 40.64 3.20 3.16
C ASP A 130 39.61 2.09 3.45
N GLY A 131 38.52 2.44 4.14
CA GLY A 131 37.46 1.49 4.51
C GLY A 131 36.81 0.79 3.31
N ASN A 132 36.78 1.42 2.13
CA ASN A 132 36.24 0.80 0.92
C ASN A 132 37.11 -0.34 0.40
N CYS A 133 38.42 -0.28 0.61
CA CYS A 133 39.33 -1.37 0.27
C CYS A 133 39.09 -2.59 1.17
N LEU A 134 38.92 -2.35 2.48
CA LEU A 134 38.56 -3.38 3.46
C LEU A 134 37.20 -4.03 3.12
N MET A 135 36.21 -3.19 2.82
CA MET A 135 34.87 -3.62 2.43
C MET A 135 34.90 -4.54 1.20
N GLU A 136 35.65 -4.19 0.16
CA GLU A 136 35.77 -5.00 -1.05
C GLU A 136 36.39 -6.37 -0.74
N ALA A 137 37.45 -6.43 0.07
CA ALA A 137 38.05 -7.70 0.49
C ALA A 137 37.05 -8.60 1.24
N LEU A 138 36.27 -8.03 2.15
CA LEU A 138 35.25 -8.77 2.90
C LEU A 138 34.08 -9.23 2.01
N GLN A 139 33.70 -8.44 1.01
CA GLN A 139 32.68 -8.84 0.02
C GLN A 139 33.13 -10.03 -0.83
N GLN A 140 34.44 -10.18 -1.05
CA GLN A 140 35.01 -11.35 -1.71
C GLN A 140 35.17 -12.56 -0.80
N GLY A 141 34.82 -12.44 0.48
CA GLY A 141 35.07 -13.50 1.46
C GLY A 141 36.56 -13.68 1.77
N ARG A 142 37.36 -12.60 1.70
CA ARG A 142 38.82 -12.62 1.92
C ARG A 142 39.18 -11.84 3.20
N PRO A 143 38.86 -12.36 4.40
CA PRO A 143 39.18 -11.68 5.66
C PRO A 143 40.70 -11.50 5.86
N ASP A 144 41.52 -12.44 5.40
CA ASP A 144 42.98 -12.34 5.48
C ASP A 144 43.52 -11.13 4.70
N MET A 145 42.93 -10.84 3.53
CA MET A 145 43.27 -9.64 2.76
C MET A 145 42.79 -8.38 3.47
N ALA A 146 41.62 -8.40 4.13
CA ALA A 146 41.18 -7.26 4.93
C ALA A 146 42.12 -7.00 6.12
N GLU A 147 42.65 -8.04 6.77
CA GLU A 147 43.67 -7.91 7.82
C GLU A 147 44.97 -7.32 7.26
N HIS A 148 45.46 -7.81 6.12
CA HIS A 148 46.64 -7.27 5.43
C HIS A 148 46.48 -5.78 5.07
N LEU A 149 45.33 -5.40 4.51
CA LEU A 149 45.01 -4.01 4.17
C LEU A 149 44.91 -3.13 5.44
N LEU A 150 44.41 -3.67 6.55
CA LEU A 150 44.35 -2.94 7.81
C LEU A 150 45.75 -2.65 8.35
N GLU A 151 46.70 -3.58 8.18
CA GLU A 151 48.10 -3.36 8.56
C GLU A 151 48.76 -2.21 7.78
N MET A 152 48.33 -2.01 6.53
CA MET A 152 48.77 -0.90 5.67
C MET A 152 48.21 0.47 6.08
N ILE A 153 47.11 0.52 6.83
CA ILE A 153 46.52 1.78 7.32
C ILE A 153 47.31 2.26 8.54
N ASP A 154 47.63 3.56 8.58
CA ASP A 154 48.28 4.21 9.73
C ASP A 154 47.52 3.89 11.03
N THR A 155 48.24 3.50 12.09
CA THR A 155 47.64 3.00 13.35
C THR A 155 46.61 3.96 13.95
N ASP A 156 46.83 5.27 13.87
CA ASP A 156 45.94 6.32 14.37
C ASP A 156 44.65 6.47 13.54
N LYS A 157 44.60 5.91 12.33
CA LYS A 157 43.45 5.97 11.40
C LYS A 157 42.71 4.65 11.26
N ARG A 158 43.25 3.55 11.81
CA ARG A 158 42.66 2.21 11.71
C ARG A 158 41.24 2.16 12.27
N GLU A 159 41.03 2.66 13.48
CA GLU A 159 39.69 2.66 14.10
C GLU A 159 38.68 3.44 13.28
N ALA A 160 39.04 4.63 12.79
CA ALA A 160 38.17 5.44 11.94
C ALA A 160 37.82 4.73 10.62
N ALA A 161 38.79 4.10 9.96
CA ALA A 161 38.56 3.36 8.71
C ALA A 161 37.66 2.13 8.93
N VAL A 162 37.85 1.40 10.04
CA VAL A 162 37.02 0.24 10.40
C VAL A 162 35.60 0.68 10.78
N ALA A 163 35.45 1.80 11.50
CA ALA A 163 34.15 2.37 11.84
C ALA A 163 33.39 2.83 10.59
N GLU A 164 34.04 3.56 9.68
CA GLU A 164 33.46 3.98 8.40
C GLU A 164 33.02 2.76 7.56
N MET A 165 33.90 1.76 7.45
CA MET A 165 33.60 0.50 6.79
C MET A 165 32.39 -0.20 7.44
N MET A 166 32.31 -0.26 8.77
CA MET A 166 31.15 -0.86 9.45
C MET A 166 29.84 -0.15 9.08
N MET A 167 29.85 1.19 9.10
CA MET A 167 28.68 2.00 8.78
C MET A 167 28.24 1.83 7.32
N ASP A 168 29.19 1.79 6.39
CA ASP A 168 28.90 1.47 4.98
C ASP A 168 28.42 0.03 4.82
N GLY A 169 28.97 -0.89 5.62
CA GLY A 169 28.57 -2.29 5.64
C GLY A 169 27.13 -2.46 6.06
N LEU A 170 26.68 -1.70 7.07
CA LEU A 170 25.27 -1.63 7.43
C LEU A 170 24.45 -0.95 6.33
N ARG A 171 24.87 0.23 5.86
CA ARG A 171 24.13 1.01 4.87
C ARG A 171 23.85 0.23 3.58
N TYR A 172 24.80 -0.58 3.12
CA TYR A 172 24.74 -1.34 1.87
C TYR A 172 24.48 -2.84 2.07
N ASP A 173 24.03 -3.25 3.26
CA ASP A 173 23.71 -4.64 3.63
C ASP A 173 24.83 -5.64 3.29
N LYS A 174 26.02 -5.39 3.84
CA LYS A 174 27.22 -6.22 3.73
C LYS A 174 27.47 -6.93 5.06
N PRO A 175 26.76 -8.04 5.35
CA PRO A 175 26.79 -8.69 6.65
C PRO A 175 28.18 -9.16 7.07
N LEU A 176 29.04 -9.55 6.11
CA LEU A 176 30.42 -9.97 6.41
C LEU A 176 31.27 -8.84 7.00
N ALA A 177 31.07 -7.59 6.54
CA ALA A 177 31.79 -6.45 7.09
C ALA A 177 31.37 -6.18 8.54
N VAL A 178 30.06 -6.20 8.80
CA VAL A 178 29.52 -6.03 10.15
C VAL A 178 29.98 -7.17 11.07
N ALA A 179 30.00 -8.41 10.58
CA ALA A 179 30.40 -9.59 11.34
C ALA A 179 31.87 -9.52 11.72
N TRP A 180 32.72 -9.16 10.76
CA TRP A 180 34.15 -9.02 10.97
C TRP A 180 34.47 -7.93 12.01
N VAL A 181 33.79 -6.77 11.95
CA VAL A 181 33.96 -5.72 12.97
C VAL A 181 33.47 -6.18 14.35
N LYS A 182 32.32 -6.84 14.42
CA LYS A 182 31.77 -7.38 15.67
C LYS A 182 32.70 -8.39 16.33
N GLU A 183 33.36 -9.24 15.53
CA GLU A 183 34.30 -10.27 16.03
C GLU A 183 35.66 -9.68 16.42
N LYS A 184 36.25 -8.86 15.54
CA LYS A 184 37.65 -8.41 15.68
C LYS A 184 37.80 -7.08 16.43
N PHE A 185 36.78 -6.22 16.38
CA PHE A 185 36.81 -4.86 16.93
C PHE A 185 35.54 -4.52 17.72
N PRO A 186 35.18 -5.31 18.76
CA PRO A 186 33.95 -5.06 19.53
C PRO A 186 33.92 -3.68 20.17
N SER A 187 35.08 -3.10 20.55
CA SER A 187 35.17 -1.75 21.13
C SER A 187 34.73 -0.64 20.18
N ILE A 188 34.92 -0.80 18.86
CA ILE A 188 34.45 0.16 17.85
C ILE A 188 32.92 0.14 17.82
N LEU A 189 32.35 -1.06 17.84
CA LEU A 189 30.90 -1.23 17.88
C LEU A 189 30.33 -0.66 19.19
N ASP A 190 30.92 -0.97 20.35
CA ASP A 190 30.48 -0.47 21.65
C ASP A 190 30.64 1.05 21.82
N GLY A 191 31.63 1.65 21.16
CA GLY A 191 31.88 3.09 21.17
C GLY A 191 31.08 3.88 20.13
N ALA A 192 30.43 3.22 19.18
CA ALA A 192 29.66 3.87 18.13
C ALA A 192 28.37 4.49 18.70
N GLU A 193 28.04 5.69 18.24
CA GLU A 193 26.80 6.35 18.64
C GLU A 193 25.59 5.58 18.08
N THR A 194 24.62 5.27 18.94
CA THR A 194 23.38 4.59 18.55
C THR A 194 22.67 5.30 17.39
N ALA A 195 22.74 6.63 17.33
CA ALA A 195 22.15 7.43 16.26
C ALA A 195 22.77 7.18 14.88
N ASP A 196 24.09 6.98 14.82
CA ASP A 196 24.80 6.69 13.56
C ASP A 196 24.47 5.28 13.06
N ILE A 197 24.48 4.30 13.97
CA ILE A 197 24.10 2.92 13.63
C ILE A 197 22.63 2.89 13.18
N PHE A 198 21.75 3.63 13.85
CA PHE A 198 20.36 3.78 13.44
C PHE A 198 20.24 4.37 12.03
N ALA A 199 20.96 5.46 11.72
CA ALA A 199 20.94 6.08 10.39
C ALA A 199 21.44 5.13 9.29
N ALA A 200 22.45 4.30 9.58
CA ALA A 200 22.91 3.25 8.66
C ALA A 200 21.87 2.12 8.51
N ALA A 201 21.29 1.67 9.62
CA ALA A 201 20.25 0.63 9.67
C ALA A 201 18.98 1.01 8.88
N LEU A 202 18.63 2.30 8.80
CA LEU A 202 17.53 2.76 7.96
C LEU A 202 17.73 2.40 6.47
N GLN A 203 18.96 2.41 5.99
CA GLN A 203 19.30 2.13 4.58
C GLN A 203 19.60 0.66 4.30
N SER A 204 20.06 -0.08 5.32
CA SER A 204 20.32 -1.53 5.26
C SER A 204 19.12 -2.33 4.75
N ASP A 205 19.33 -3.56 4.28
CA ASP A 205 18.30 -4.59 4.28
C ASP A 205 18.38 -5.36 5.63
N VAL A 206 18.05 -6.65 5.65
CA VAL A 206 17.92 -7.44 6.88
C VAL A 206 19.24 -8.04 7.38
N ASP A 207 20.15 -8.41 6.48
CA ASP A 207 21.23 -9.31 6.85
C ASP A 207 22.30 -8.62 7.71
N GLY A 208 22.60 -7.34 7.46
CA GLY A 208 23.41 -6.52 8.36
C GLY A 208 22.81 -6.41 9.76
N LEU A 209 21.48 -6.27 9.87
CA LEU A 209 20.77 -6.19 11.16
C LEU A 209 20.78 -7.51 11.93
N LYS A 210 20.68 -8.65 11.23
CA LYS A 210 20.82 -9.99 11.84
C LYS A 210 22.18 -10.16 12.48
N VAL A 211 23.23 -9.69 11.81
CA VAL A 211 24.61 -9.79 12.31
C VAL A 211 24.83 -8.91 13.55
N LEU A 212 24.28 -7.68 13.55
CA LEU A 212 24.27 -6.84 14.75
C LEU A 212 23.62 -7.57 15.93
N GLY A 213 22.49 -8.23 15.67
CA GLY A 213 21.77 -9.05 16.64
C GLY A 213 20.82 -8.24 17.52
N PRO A 214 20.02 -8.93 18.37
CA PRO A 214 18.96 -8.30 19.16
C PRO A 214 19.51 -7.30 20.19
N ASP A 215 20.66 -7.55 20.80
CA ASP A 215 21.25 -6.64 21.82
C ASP A 215 21.48 -5.22 21.30
N TRP A 216 21.72 -5.06 20.00
CA TRP A 216 21.85 -3.77 19.35
C TRP A 216 20.50 -3.15 18.99
N LEU A 217 19.55 -3.97 18.53
CA LEU A 217 18.17 -3.52 18.30
C LEU A 217 17.52 -3.05 19.60
N GLU A 218 17.88 -3.67 20.73
CA GLU A 218 17.45 -3.28 22.08
C GLU A 218 17.88 -1.86 22.46
N LYS A 219 19.07 -1.44 21.99
CA LYS A 219 19.60 -0.09 22.20
C LYS A 219 18.99 0.95 21.24
N MET A 220 18.45 0.51 20.11
CA MET A 220 17.86 1.37 19.08
C MET A 220 16.37 1.62 19.31
N ASP A 221 15.85 2.65 18.63
CA ASP A 221 14.41 2.83 18.50
C ASP A 221 13.84 1.83 17.47
N ALA A 222 13.56 0.60 17.93
CA ALA A 222 13.00 -0.46 17.09
C ALA A 222 11.64 -0.07 16.48
N GLN A 223 10.85 0.76 17.17
CA GLN A 223 9.57 1.25 16.69
C GLN A 223 9.76 2.15 15.46
N GLU A 224 10.62 3.16 15.55
CA GLU A 224 10.89 4.03 14.39
C GLU A 224 11.55 3.25 13.25
N LEU A 225 12.42 2.27 13.53
CA LEU A 225 13.01 1.42 12.49
C LEU A 225 11.94 0.58 11.77
N ALA A 226 10.97 0.02 12.50
CA ALA A 226 9.85 -0.72 11.92
C ALA A 226 8.93 0.21 11.11
N ARG A 227 8.65 1.41 11.63
CA ARG A 227 7.90 2.44 10.91
C ARG A 227 8.58 2.81 9.59
N GLN A 228 9.90 3.05 9.60
CA GLN A 228 10.67 3.36 8.40
C GLN A 228 10.72 2.18 7.42
N ALA A 229 10.72 0.93 7.92
CA ALA A 229 10.60 -0.24 7.07
C ALA A 229 9.25 -0.26 6.31
N ILE A 230 8.16 0.17 6.94
CA ILE A 230 6.85 0.32 6.29
C ILE A 230 6.88 1.45 5.25
N LEU A 231 7.38 2.63 5.63
CA LEU A 231 7.47 3.81 4.75
C LEU A 231 8.31 3.56 3.47
N ARG A 232 9.32 2.69 3.58
CA ARG A 232 10.24 2.35 2.47
C ARG A 232 9.88 1.04 1.76
N ASP A 233 8.74 0.44 2.09
CA ASP A 233 8.30 -0.86 1.56
C ASP A 233 9.38 -1.95 1.66
N GLN A 234 9.92 -2.15 2.87
CA GLN A 234 10.94 -3.14 3.21
C GLN A 234 10.34 -4.31 4.03
N PRO A 235 9.54 -5.19 3.40
CA PRO A 235 8.78 -6.23 4.10
C PRO A 235 9.64 -7.24 4.85
N LYS A 236 10.82 -7.56 4.32
CA LYS A 236 11.76 -8.49 4.98
C LYS A 236 12.29 -7.90 6.28
N LYS A 237 12.63 -6.60 6.27
CA LYS A 237 13.11 -5.89 7.45
C LYS A 237 12.01 -5.80 8.51
N LEU A 238 10.79 -5.43 8.10
CA LEU A 238 9.65 -5.42 9.01
C LEU A 238 9.41 -6.80 9.64
N LEU A 239 9.42 -7.87 8.84
CA LEU A 239 9.25 -9.23 9.36
C LEU A 239 10.33 -9.60 10.37
N TYR A 240 11.60 -9.30 10.08
CA TYR A 240 12.69 -9.55 11.02
C TYR A 240 12.54 -8.74 12.32
N LEU A 241 12.11 -7.48 12.24
CA LEU A 241 11.87 -6.65 13.43
C LEU A 241 10.69 -7.19 14.26
N LEU A 242 9.61 -7.65 13.61
CA LEU A 242 8.50 -8.31 14.30
C LEU A 242 8.95 -9.64 14.94
N ASP A 243 9.88 -10.37 14.32
CA ASP A 243 10.39 -11.62 14.89
C ASP A 243 11.33 -11.37 16.08
N ALA A 244 12.18 -10.36 15.99
CA ALA A 244 13.23 -10.10 16.98
C ALA A 244 12.77 -9.18 18.12
N MET A 245 11.86 -8.24 17.86
CA MET A 245 11.55 -7.11 18.74
C MET A 245 10.05 -6.91 18.98
N ASP A 246 9.19 -7.90 18.72
CA ASP A 246 7.72 -7.82 18.84
C ASP A 246 7.26 -7.10 20.12
N HIS A 247 7.88 -7.43 21.25
CA HIS A 247 7.55 -6.90 22.58
C HIS A 247 7.80 -5.39 22.76
N LYS A 248 8.55 -4.75 21.85
CA LYS A 248 8.79 -3.30 21.84
C LYS A 248 7.96 -2.54 20.81
N LEU A 249 7.23 -3.25 19.95
CA LEU A 249 6.54 -2.62 18.83
C LEU A 249 5.11 -2.24 19.23
N ASP A 250 4.78 -0.97 19.00
CA ASP A 250 3.41 -0.47 19.10
C ASP A 250 2.67 -0.84 17.80
N HIS A 251 2.03 -2.01 17.81
CA HIS A 251 1.29 -2.52 16.67
C HIS A 251 0.22 -1.55 16.15
N PRO A 252 -0.61 -0.88 16.99
CA PRO A 252 -1.51 0.18 16.54
C PRO A 252 -0.83 1.27 15.69
N ASP A 253 0.30 1.81 16.13
CA ASP A 253 1.03 2.82 15.37
C ASP A 253 1.57 2.28 14.04
N LEU A 254 2.10 1.05 14.03
CA LEU A 254 2.57 0.39 12.80
C LEU A 254 1.42 0.04 11.84
N VAL A 255 0.24 -0.32 12.36
CA VAL A 255 -0.98 -0.52 11.57
C VAL A 255 -1.40 0.79 10.93
N GLN A 256 -1.38 1.90 11.68
CA GLN A 256 -1.68 3.23 11.14
C GLN A 256 -0.68 3.61 10.03
N ALA A 257 0.63 3.43 10.26
CA ALA A 257 1.65 3.70 9.27
C ALA A 257 1.47 2.85 7.99
N SER A 258 1.09 1.57 8.14
CA SER A 258 0.84 0.67 7.01
C SER A 258 -0.37 1.12 6.19
N ILE A 259 -1.43 1.56 6.88
CA ILE A 259 -2.63 2.12 6.24
C ILE A 259 -2.26 3.42 5.50
N ASP A 260 -1.58 4.36 6.15
CA ASP A 260 -1.19 5.66 5.56
C ASP A 260 -0.34 5.51 4.30
N GLN A 261 0.50 4.47 4.21
CA GLN A 261 1.32 4.16 3.04
C GLN A 261 0.63 3.25 2.01
N ASN A 262 -0.60 2.81 2.27
CA ASN A 262 -1.29 1.81 1.46
C ASN A 262 -0.46 0.52 1.26
N ASN A 263 0.23 0.07 2.31
CA ASN A 263 1.06 -1.13 2.30
C ASN A 263 0.29 -2.34 2.86
N ASP A 264 -0.47 -3.00 1.98
CA ASP A 264 -1.31 -4.16 2.33
C ASP A 264 -0.49 -5.34 2.89
N TYR A 265 0.72 -5.54 2.38
CA TYR A 265 1.58 -6.64 2.82
C TYR A 265 2.06 -6.43 4.26
N ALA A 266 2.51 -5.21 4.60
CA ALA A 266 2.87 -4.85 5.98
C ALA A 266 1.67 -4.99 6.93
N LEU A 267 0.48 -4.55 6.50
CA LEU A 267 -0.74 -4.68 7.28
C LEU A 267 -1.09 -6.16 7.54
N ASP A 268 -0.99 -7.02 6.53
CA ASP A 268 -1.26 -8.45 6.70
C ASP A 268 -0.22 -9.15 7.58
N LEU A 269 1.06 -8.75 7.51
CA LEU A 269 2.10 -9.21 8.43
C LEU A 269 1.76 -8.85 9.87
N LEU A 270 1.38 -7.61 10.14
CA LEU A 270 1.00 -7.14 11.47
C LEU A 270 -0.23 -7.89 11.99
N ARG A 271 -1.24 -8.13 11.15
CA ARG A 271 -2.43 -8.90 11.54
C ARG A 271 -2.12 -10.36 11.88
N ARG A 272 -1.19 -11.01 11.16
CA ARG A 272 -0.71 -12.36 11.51
C ARG A 272 -0.02 -12.41 12.86
N ARG A 273 0.49 -11.27 13.34
CA ARG A 273 1.07 -11.08 14.68
C ARG A 273 0.04 -10.65 15.73
N GLY A 274 -1.25 -10.62 15.39
CA GLY A 274 -2.33 -10.27 16.32
C GLY A 274 -2.65 -8.77 16.37
N ALA A 275 -2.05 -7.94 15.51
CA ALA A 275 -2.46 -6.55 15.40
C ALA A 275 -3.91 -6.43 14.89
N VAL A 276 -4.70 -5.55 15.52
CA VAL A 276 -6.12 -5.37 15.19
C VAL A 276 -6.30 -4.08 14.42
N VAL A 277 -7.02 -4.14 13.29
CA VAL A 277 -7.48 -2.94 12.59
C VAL A 277 -8.73 -2.43 13.28
N THR A 278 -8.62 -1.28 13.94
CA THR A 278 -9.75 -0.63 14.62
C THR A 278 -10.40 0.46 13.75
N PRO A 279 -11.64 0.85 14.08
CA PRO A 279 -12.29 2.03 13.49
C PRO A 279 -11.48 3.34 13.53
N LEU A 280 -10.64 3.53 14.54
CA LEU A 280 -9.81 4.74 14.66
C LEU A 280 -8.79 4.85 13.53
N HIS A 281 -8.28 3.71 13.03
CA HIS A 281 -7.31 3.77 11.95
C HIS A 281 -7.93 4.26 10.63
N ILE A 282 -9.16 3.83 10.34
CA ILE A 282 -9.91 4.31 9.18
C ILE A 282 -10.25 5.79 9.33
N HIS A 283 -10.63 6.22 10.53
CA HIS A 283 -10.86 7.63 10.80
C HIS A 283 -9.61 8.49 10.55
N SER A 284 -8.44 8.03 11.02
CA SER A 284 -7.16 8.73 10.79
C SER A 284 -6.79 8.79 9.30
N ASP A 285 -6.88 7.67 8.57
CA ASP A 285 -6.66 7.61 7.11
C ASP A 285 -7.54 8.62 6.34
N MET A 286 -8.79 8.78 6.77
CA MET A 286 -9.68 9.77 6.15
C MET A 286 -9.27 11.21 6.41
N ILE A 287 -8.74 11.50 7.60
CA ILE A 287 -8.24 12.84 7.91
C ILE A 287 -7.02 13.15 7.04
N THR A 288 -6.08 12.20 6.94
CA THR A 288 -4.79 12.38 6.23
C THR A 288 -4.95 12.48 4.72
N THR A 289 -5.81 11.63 4.12
CA THR A 289 -6.07 11.64 2.66
C THR A 289 -6.83 12.88 2.16
N GLY A 290 -7.25 13.78 3.06
CA GLY A 290 -7.68 15.14 2.73
C GLY A 290 -8.96 15.25 1.90
N HIS A 291 -9.71 14.15 1.75
CA HIS A 291 -10.93 14.10 0.94
C HIS A 291 -12.16 14.61 1.70
N TYR A 292 -12.03 15.80 2.31
CA TYR A 292 -13.13 16.61 2.85
C TYR A 292 -13.92 17.35 1.76
N ARG A 293 -13.47 17.30 0.51
CA ARG A 293 -14.16 17.96 -0.59
C ARG A 293 -15.47 17.24 -0.88
N SER A 294 -16.53 18.02 -0.97
CA SER A 294 -17.94 17.62 -1.02
C SER A 294 -18.37 16.85 -2.28
N SER A 295 -17.45 16.42 -3.15
CA SER A 295 -17.79 15.81 -4.43
C SER A 295 -17.07 14.47 -4.63
N GLY A 296 -17.74 13.40 -4.19
CA GLY A 296 -17.42 12.01 -4.50
C GLY A 296 -16.24 11.41 -3.74
N GLU A 297 -16.44 10.23 -3.18
CA GLU A 297 -15.33 9.31 -2.89
C GLU A 297 -14.86 8.73 -4.23
N GLY A 298 -13.59 8.93 -4.60
CA GLY A 298 -13.06 8.34 -5.82
C GLY A 298 -13.11 6.82 -5.74
N GLU A 299 -13.43 6.15 -6.85
CA GLU A 299 -13.63 4.69 -6.89
C GLU A 299 -12.47 3.91 -6.25
N ARG A 300 -11.22 4.29 -6.58
CA ARG A 300 -10.02 3.65 -6.01
C ARG A 300 -9.93 3.75 -4.50
N GLU A 301 -10.32 4.90 -3.96
CA GLU A 301 -10.26 5.17 -2.53
C GLU A 301 -11.39 4.46 -1.78
N PHE A 302 -12.58 4.39 -2.38
CA PHE A 302 -13.68 3.59 -1.86
C PHE A 302 -13.31 2.11 -1.78
N GLU A 303 -12.78 1.53 -2.86
CA GLU A 303 -12.36 0.11 -2.87
C GLU A 303 -11.25 -0.17 -1.86
N ARG A 304 -10.29 0.75 -1.71
CA ARG A 304 -9.26 0.68 -0.67
C ARG A 304 -9.87 0.67 0.73
N ARG A 305 -10.80 1.60 1.03
CA ARG A 305 -11.45 1.66 2.35
C ARG A 305 -12.36 0.48 2.61
N LYS A 306 -13.07 -0.01 1.60
CA LYS A 306 -13.85 -1.25 1.67
C LYS A 306 -12.95 -2.41 2.10
N ALA A 307 -11.80 -2.58 1.46
CA ALA A 307 -10.84 -3.60 1.84
C ALA A 307 -10.30 -3.43 3.27
N LEU A 308 -10.19 -2.21 3.79
CA LEU A 308 -9.84 -1.97 5.20
C LEU A 308 -11.00 -2.28 6.16
N ILE A 309 -12.22 -1.88 5.81
CA ILE A 309 -13.44 -2.15 6.58
C ILE A 309 -13.61 -3.65 6.74
N ASP A 310 -13.40 -4.43 5.67
CA ASP A 310 -13.47 -5.89 5.69
C ASP A 310 -12.51 -6.52 6.70
N ARG A 311 -11.41 -5.84 7.04
CA ARG A 311 -10.40 -6.29 8.02
C ARG A 311 -10.71 -5.89 9.47
N ILE A 312 -11.74 -5.07 9.72
CA ILE A 312 -12.19 -4.75 11.08
C ILE A 312 -13.10 -5.86 11.61
N ASP A 313 -12.78 -6.42 12.77
CA ASP A 313 -13.58 -7.48 13.39
C ASP A 313 -14.88 -6.95 14.03
N ASP A 314 -14.79 -5.81 14.74
CA ASP A 314 -15.93 -5.12 15.35
C ASP A 314 -16.05 -3.68 14.81
N VAL A 315 -16.86 -3.52 13.76
CA VAL A 315 -17.16 -2.20 13.17
C VAL A 315 -18.09 -1.35 14.05
N THR A 316 -18.84 -1.98 14.95
CA THR A 316 -19.77 -1.31 15.87
C THR A 316 -19.11 -0.81 17.16
N GLY A 317 -17.86 -1.22 17.39
CA GLY A 317 -17.03 -0.78 18.49
C GLY A 317 -16.99 0.74 18.65
N GLN A 318 -16.70 1.19 19.86
CA GLN A 318 -16.75 2.62 20.23
C GLN A 318 -18.12 3.27 19.95
N HIS A 319 -19.21 2.52 20.15
CA HIS A 319 -20.58 3.03 20.08
C HIS A 319 -20.93 3.63 18.71
N GLY A 320 -20.52 2.96 17.63
CA GLY A 320 -20.85 3.40 16.27
C GLY A 320 -20.12 4.67 15.82
N TYR A 321 -18.99 5.01 16.46
CA TYR A 321 -18.17 6.19 16.12
C TYR A 321 -17.86 6.27 14.62
N LEU A 322 -17.46 5.14 14.01
CA LEU A 322 -17.12 5.08 12.59
C LEU A 322 -18.30 5.48 11.71
N LEU A 323 -19.46 4.87 11.93
CA LEU A 323 -20.68 5.17 11.19
C LEU A 323 -21.07 6.65 11.33
N SER A 324 -21.07 7.17 12.57
CA SER A 324 -21.34 8.58 12.85
C SER A 324 -20.39 9.51 12.10
N PHE A 325 -19.10 9.15 12.05
CA PHE A 325 -18.07 9.89 11.32
C PHE A 325 -18.32 9.87 9.80
N MET A 326 -18.58 8.70 9.21
CA MET A 326 -18.86 8.55 7.78
C MET A 326 -20.10 9.33 7.35
N ILE A 327 -21.15 9.30 8.16
CA ILE A 327 -22.36 10.10 7.97
C ILE A 327 -22.02 11.60 8.02
N ARG A 328 -21.22 12.03 9.01
CA ARG A 328 -20.85 13.44 9.18
C ARG A 328 -20.17 14.01 7.93
N HIS A 329 -19.38 13.19 7.24
CA HIS A 329 -18.60 13.55 6.05
C HIS A 329 -19.26 13.13 4.72
N ASN A 330 -20.54 12.74 4.75
CA ASN A 330 -21.35 12.36 3.59
C ASN A 330 -20.69 11.26 2.71
N LYS A 331 -20.08 10.25 3.34
CA LYS A 331 -19.47 9.10 2.66
C LYS A 331 -20.48 7.95 2.53
N TRP A 332 -21.51 8.17 1.71
CA TRP A 332 -22.67 7.27 1.67
C TRP A 332 -22.34 5.84 1.24
N ARG A 333 -21.37 5.62 0.33
CA ARG A 333 -20.93 4.27 -0.07
C ARG A 333 -20.27 3.52 1.08
N THR A 334 -19.39 4.20 1.81
CA THR A 334 -18.77 3.65 3.02
C THR A 334 -19.82 3.35 4.09
N VAL A 335 -20.83 4.24 4.26
CA VAL A 335 -21.96 3.98 5.17
C VAL A 335 -22.76 2.76 4.73
N GLU A 336 -23.05 2.61 3.45
CA GLU A 336 -23.74 1.43 2.92
C GLU A 336 -22.99 0.15 3.24
N GLU A 337 -21.67 0.11 2.99
CA GLU A 337 -20.83 -1.05 3.30
C GLU A 337 -20.78 -1.36 4.81
N LEU A 338 -20.71 -0.33 5.66
CA LEU A 338 -20.75 -0.50 7.12
C LEU A 338 -22.09 -1.08 7.60
N LEU A 339 -23.21 -0.63 7.02
CA LEU A 339 -24.54 -1.15 7.33
C LEU A 339 -24.73 -2.57 6.79
N ASP A 340 -24.14 -2.90 5.64
CA ASP A 340 -24.17 -4.27 5.12
C ASP A 340 -23.33 -5.22 6.00
N LYS A 341 -22.21 -4.74 6.56
CA LYS A 341 -21.31 -5.54 7.40
C LYS A 341 -21.86 -5.85 8.80
N SER A 342 -22.66 -4.95 9.39
CA SER A 342 -23.27 -5.18 10.70
C SER A 342 -24.66 -4.56 10.80
N GLN A 343 -25.56 -5.23 11.52
CA GLN A 343 -26.91 -4.74 11.83
C GLN A 343 -27.02 -4.20 13.26
N ASP A 344 -25.98 -4.33 14.10
CA ASP A 344 -26.01 -3.98 15.52
C ASP A 344 -25.61 -2.52 15.81
N TRP A 345 -25.88 -1.62 14.87
CA TRP A 345 -25.58 -0.20 15.03
C TRP A 345 -26.47 0.46 16.10
N PRO A 346 -25.95 1.41 16.90
CA PRO A 346 -26.76 2.17 17.83
C PRO A 346 -27.86 2.96 17.12
N GLN A 347 -29.10 2.82 17.61
CA GLN A 347 -30.28 3.46 17.00
C GLN A 347 -30.15 4.98 16.95
N ASP A 348 -29.64 5.61 18.00
CA ASP A 348 -29.46 7.06 18.07
C ASP A 348 -28.49 7.59 16.99
N ILE A 349 -27.45 6.82 16.64
CA ILE A 349 -26.51 7.17 15.56
C ILE A 349 -27.20 7.11 14.20
N VAL A 350 -27.95 6.04 13.91
CA VAL A 350 -28.70 5.88 12.67
C VAL A 350 -29.77 6.98 12.54
N GLU A 351 -30.56 7.21 13.59
CA GLU A 351 -31.59 8.25 13.60
C GLU A 351 -31.00 9.66 13.42
N SER A 352 -29.98 10.01 14.20
CA SER A 352 -29.28 11.30 14.08
C SER A 352 -28.72 11.49 12.67
N GLY A 353 -28.18 10.43 12.08
CA GLY A 353 -27.68 10.43 10.71
C GLY A 353 -28.76 10.65 9.66
N ILE A 354 -29.92 10.00 9.81
CA ILE A 354 -31.09 10.21 8.94
C ILE A 354 -31.53 11.68 9.00
N LEU A 355 -31.64 12.25 10.20
CA LEU A 355 -32.06 13.65 10.37
C LEU A 355 -31.06 14.63 9.77
N LYS A 356 -29.76 14.36 9.95
CA LYS A 356 -28.69 15.16 9.32
C LYS A 356 -28.76 15.07 7.80
N ALA A 357 -28.81 13.86 7.24
CA ALA A 357 -28.88 13.64 5.79
C ALA A 357 -30.12 14.29 5.16
N ALA A 358 -31.27 14.29 5.87
CA ALA A 358 -32.48 15.00 5.45
C ALA A 358 -32.30 16.52 5.45
N GLY A 359 -31.67 17.08 6.49
CA GLY A 359 -31.37 18.51 6.60
C GLY A 359 -30.39 19.00 5.52
N ASP A 360 -29.37 18.19 5.23
CA ASP A 360 -28.32 18.48 4.24
C ASP A 360 -28.76 18.18 2.80
N GLY A 361 -29.82 17.40 2.61
CA GLY A 361 -30.30 16.96 1.29
C GLY A 361 -29.43 15.87 0.64
N ALA A 362 -28.75 15.06 1.44
CA ALA A 362 -27.91 13.95 0.97
C ALA A 362 -28.77 12.71 0.64
N HIS A 363 -29.27 12.64 -0.60
CA HIS A 363 -30.25 11.64 -1.01
C HIS A 363 -29.73 10.20 -0.96
N GLU A 364 -28.50 9.99 -1.39
CA GLU A 364 -27.85 8.67 -1.39
C GLU A 364 -27.60 8.18 0.04
N MET A 365 -27.20 9.08 0.94
CA MET A 365 -27.04 8.78 2.36
C MET A 365 -28.37 8.40 3.01
N LEU A 366 -29.45 9.13 2.71
CA LEU A 366 -30.80 8.78 3.19
C LEU A 366 -31.21 7.40 2.69
N HIS A 367 -30.98 7.11 1.41
CA HIS A 367 -31.31 5.83 0.82
C HIS A 367 -30.58 4.69 1.53
N ALA A 368 -29.26 4.80 1.71
CA ALA A 368 -28.47 3.80 2.44
C ALA A 368 -28.98 3.58 3.87
N LEU A 369 -29.17 4.65 4.65
CA LEU A 369 -29.61 4.55 6.05
C LEU A 369 -31.00 3.92 6.21
N PHE A 370 -31.96 4.26 5.35
CA PHE A 370 -33.31 3.72 5.45
C PHE A 370 -33.46 2.30 4.90
N THR A 371 -32.67 1.93 3.89
CA THR A 371 -32.80 0.63 3.21
C THR A 371 -31.90 -0.46 3.79
N LYS A 372 -30.74 -0.09 4.36
CA LYS A 372 -29.77 -1.05 4.92
C LYS A 372 -29.82 -1.20 6.45
N SER A 373 -30.51 -0.30 7.15
CA SER A 373 -30.68 -0.40 8.61
C SER A 373 -32.14 -0.61 8.99
N ASP A 374 -32.37 -1.40 10.04
CA ASP A 374 -33.66 -1.53 10.72
C ASP A 374 -33.80 -0.58 11.93
N LYS A 375 -32.73 0.12 12.32
CA LYS A 375 -32.61 0.95 13.54
C LYS A 375 -33.21 2.34 13.39
N TRP A 376 -34.45 2.39 12.93
CA TRP A 376 -35.25 3.61 12.82
C TRP A 376 -36.73 3.26 12.93
N ASP A 377 -37.53 4.23 13.34
CA ASP A 377 -38.97 4.07 13.51
C ASP A 377 -39.76 5.13 12.73
N ALA A 378 -41.09 5.05 12.84
CA ALA A 378 -41.99 6.00 12.20
C ALA A 378 -41.75 7.44 12.68
N GLY A 379 -41.40 7.63 13.95
CA GLY A 379 -41.05 8.94 14.51
C GLY A 379 -39.79 9.51 13.86
N THR A 380 -38.78 8.67 13.61
CA THR A 380 -37.59 9.05 12.83
C THR A 380 -37.97 9.53 11.43
N TYR A 381 -38.80 8.77 10.71
CA TYR A 381 -39.23 9.13 9.35
C TYR A 381 -40.02 10.45 9.32
N GLU A 382 -40.97 10.64 10.24
CA GLU A 382 -41.72 11.89 10.37
C GLU A 382 -40.81 13.10 10.67
N LYS A 383 -39.83 12.93 11.56
CA LYS A 383 -38.83 13.96 11.85
C LYS A 383 -37.98 14.25 10.61
N ALA A 384 -37.55 13.24 9.85
CA ALA A 384 -36.80 13.42 8.61
C ALA A 384 -37.59 14.22 7.57
N MET A 385 -38.89 13.93 7.41
CA MET A 385 -39.80 14.69 6.53
C MET A 385 -39.93 16.17 6.95
N LYS A 386 -39.92 16.45 8.27
CA LYS A 386 -39.93 17.83 8.81
C LYS A 386 -38.59 18.54 8.58
N TYR A 387 -37.47 17.82 8.70
CA TYR A 387 -36.11 18.36 8.52
C TYR A 387 -35.76 18.60 7.04
N ALA A 388 -36.40 17.89 6.11
CA ALA A 388 -36.22 18.07 4.67
C ALA A 388 -36.60 19.50 4.23
N ARG A 389 -35.57 20.33 3.98
CA ARG A 389 -35.70 21.76 3.63
C ARG A 389 -36.22 22.02 2.23
N ASN A 390 -36.04 21.07 1.32
CA ASN A 390 -36.42 21.21 -0.09
C ASN A 390 -37.37 20.09 -0.53
N SER A 391 -38.13 20.34 -1.61
CA SER A 391 -39.10 19.40 -2.16
C SER A 391 -38.46 18.16 -2.79
N THR A 392 -37.21 18.27 -3.26
CA THR A 392 -36.45 17.16 -3.84
C THR A 392 -36.14 16.09 -2.80
N THR A 393 -35.68 16.47 -1.61
CA THR A 393 -35.45 15.56 -0.48
C THR A 393 -36.75 14.89 -0.05
N ARG A 394 -37.87 15.63 0.02
CA ARG A 394 -39.18 15.04 0.34
C ARG A 394 -39.63 14.01 -0.69
N ARG A 395 -39.47 14.30 -1.98
CA ARG A 395 -39.75 13.31 -3.05
C ARG A 395 -38.87 12.06 -2.94
N HIS A 396 -37.59 12.22 -2.56
CA HIS A 396 -36.72 11.08 -2.32
C HIS A 396 -37.14 10.26 -1.09
N LEU A 397 -37.54 10.91 0.00
CA LEU A 397 -38.10 10.22 1.18
C LEU A 397 -39.38 9.45 0.82
N ASP A 398 -40.27 10.03 0.02
CA ASP A 398 -41.46 9.33 -0.47
C ASP A 398 -41.09 8.11 -1.33
N LYS A 399 -40.06 8.22 -2.18
CA LYS A 399 -39.54 7.08 -2.96
C LYS A 399 -38.97 5.99 -2.05
N ILE A 400 -38.14 6.37 -1.08
CA ILE A 400 -37.57 5.46 -0.08
C ILE A 400 -38.69 4.76 0.70
N LYS A 401 -39.75 5.49 1.09
CA LYS A 401 -40.93 4.91 1.74
C LYS A 401 -41.57 3.83 0.88
N GLN A 402 -41.77 4.07 -0.42
CA GLN A 402 -42.32 3.05 -1.32
C GLN A 402 -41.40 1.83 -1.43
N GLU A 403 -40.10 2.04 -1.52
CA GLU A 403 -39.10 0.97 -1.62
C GLU A 403 -39.05 0.09 -0.35
N VAL A 404 -39.00 0.72 0.82
CA VAL A 404 -39.02 0.01 2.11
C VAL A 404 -40.36 -0.69 2.36
N LEU A 405 -41.48 -0.08 1.94
CA LEU A 405 -42.79 -0.74 1.98
C LEU A 405 -42.80 -2.01 1.09
N GLY A 406 -42.12 -1.94 -0.05
CA GLY A 406 -42.06 -2.99 -1.06
C GLY A 406 -43.21 -2.88 -2.06
N ASP A 407 -43.08 -3.58 -3.18
CA ASP A 407 -43.99 -3.46 -4.30
C ASP A 407 -45.46 -3.69 -3.92
N GLY A 408 -46.30 -2.75 -4.33
CA GLY A 408 -47.74 -2.78 -4.11
C GLY A 408 -48.19 -2.29 -2.73
N TRP A 409 -47.30 -2.03 -1.78
CA TRP A 409 -47.68 -1.58 -0.44
C TRP A 409 -47.82 -0.05 -0.36
N GLN A 410 -48.90 0.42 0.26
CA GLN A 410 -49.22 1.85 0.40
C GLN A 410 -49.85 2.11 1.77
N ILE A 411 -49.37 3.12 2.49
CA ILE A 411 -49.98 3.59 3.74
C ILE A 411 -51.11 4.57 3.39
N GLU A 412 -52.35 4.24 3.73
CA GLU A 412 -53.53 5.07 3.43
C GLU A 412 -53.93 5.99 4.60
N GLY A 413 -53.55 5.63 5.82
CA GLY A 413 -53.80 6.39 7.04
C GLY A 413 -53.11 5.75 8.24
N ASP A 414 -53.34 6.29 9.44
CA ASP A 414 -52.66 5.86 10.67
C ASP A 414 -53.03 4.43 11.10
N ASP A 415 -54.17 3.92 10.65
CA ASP A 415 -54.66 2.58 10.99
C ASP A 415 -54.80 1.67 9.75
N THR A 416 -54.42 2.17 8.57
CA THR A 416 -54.80 1.54 7.31
C THR A 416 -53.60 1.44 6.35
N VAL A 417 -53.31 0.21 5.94
CA VAL A 417 -52.31 -0.11 4.90
C VAL A 417 -52.96 -0.92 3.79
N ARG A 418 -52.59 -0.62 2.55
CA ARG A 418 -53.07 -1.29 1.34
C ARG A 418 -51.95 -2.06 0.68
N ARG A 419 -52.22 -3.26 0.19
CA ARG A 419 -51.38 -4.04 -0.72
C ARG A 419 -52.10 -4.22 -2.05
N VAL A 420 -51.54 -3.67 -3.12
CA VAL A 420 -52.03 -3.77 -4.50
C VAL A 420 -51.24 -4.85 -5.23
N GLN A 421 -51.94 -5.81 -5.83
CA GLN A 421 -51.36 -6.84 -6.69
C GLN A 421 -51.91 -6.65 -8.09
N ASN A 422 -51.01 -6.46 -9.05
CA ASN A 422 -51.38 -6.33 -10.46
C ASN A 422 -51.24 -7.69 -11.13
N PHE A 423 -52.30 -8.12 -11.84
CA PHE A 423 -52.29 -9.33 -12.63
C PHE A 423 -52.36 -8.93 -14.10
N GLU A 424 -51.24 -9.13 -14.80
CA GLU A 424 -51.18 -8.94 -16.24
C GLU A 424 -52.00 -10.02 -16.95
N SER A 425 -52.58 -9.65 -18.10
CA SER A 425 -53.24 -10.61 -18.96
C SER A 425 -52.20 -11.59 -19.50
N LEU A 426 -52.42 -12.89 -19.28
CA LEU A 426 -51.59 -13.92 -19.89
C LEU A 426 -51.63 -13.77 -21.42
N PRO A 427 -50.49 -13.91 -22.13
CA PRO A 427 -50.45 -13.87 -23.58
C PRO A 427 -51.46 -14.86 -24.19
N GLY A 428 -52.37 -14.36 -25.04
CA GLY A 428 -53.41 -15.18 -25.70
C GLY A 428 -54.68 -15.42 -24.87
N SER A 429 -54.73 -14.98 -23.61
CA SER A 429 -55.95 -15.02 -22.81
C SER A 429 -56.83 -13.80 -23.10
N ARG A 430 -58.14 -14.03 -23.31
CA ARG A 430 -59.15 -12.95 -23.32
C ARG A 430 -59.42 -12.38 -21.92
N GLN A 431 -58.79 -12.90 -20.86
CA GLN A 431 -58.91 -12.30 -19.54
C GLN A 431 -58.17 -10.99 -19.49
N ASN A 432 -58.94 -9.98 -19.17
CA ASN A 432 -58.44 -8.64 -18.93
C ASN A 432 -57.51 -8.60 -17.72
N SER A 433 -56.56 -7.66 -17.74
CA SER A 433 -55.79 -7.34 -16.54
C SER A 433 -56.74 -6.92 -15.42
N PHE A 434 -56.42 -7.38 -14.21
CA PHE A 434 -57.15 -6.99 -13.01
C PHE A 434 -56.17 -6.70 -11.89
N THR A 435 -56.60 -5.84 -10.98
CA THR A 435 -55.84 -5.52 -9.78
C THR A 435 -56.60 -6.00 -8.56
N ILE A 436 -55.89 -6.58 -7.60
CA ILE A 436 -56.44 -6.95 -6.29
C ILE A 436 -55.76 -6.08 -5.24
N SER A 437 -56.55 -5.24 -4.58
CA SER A 437 -56.11 -4.46 -3.42
C SER A 437 -56.62 -5.11 -2.14
N HIS A 438 -55.73 -5.43 -1.23
CA HIS A 438 -56.05 -5.81 0.15
C HIS A 438 -55.81 -4.60 1.05
N ILE A 439 -56.86 -4.09 1.67
CA ILE A 439 -56.81 -2.95 2.59
C ILE A 439 -56.97 -3.51 4.00
N PHE A 440 -55.92 -3.42 4.80
CA PHE A 440 -55.89 -3.87 6.19
C PHE A 440 -56.17 -2.65 7.08
N ASN A 441 -57.33 -2.64 7.75
CA ASN A 441 -57.64 -1.62 8.76
C ASN A 441 -57.50 -2.24 10.15
N PHE A 442 -56.47 -1.82 10.88
CA PHE A 442 -56.13 -2.37 12.20
C PHE A 442 -57.02 -1.82 13.32
N ARG A 443 -57.72 -0.70 13.10
CA ARG A 443 -58.68 -0.17 14.07
C ARG A 443 -59.99 -0.96 14.07
N SER A 444 -60.48 -1.37 12.91
CA SER A 444 -61.66 -2.25 12.78
C SER A 444 -61.30 -3.74 12.80
N ALA A 445 -60.02 -4.09 12.65
CA ALA A 445 -59.51 -5.45 12.46
C ALA A 445 -60.21 -6.17 11.29
N GLU A 446 -60.31 -5.46 10.16
CA GLU A 446 -60.92 -5.95 8.93
C GLU A 446 -59.95 -5.87 7.75
N VAL A 447 -60.00 -6.88 6.87
CA VAL A 447 -59.37 -6.87 5.55
C VAL A 447 -60.44 -6.65 4.49
N THR A 448 -60.34 -5.54 3.76
CA THR A 448 -61.16 -5.27 2.58
C THR A 448 -60.41 -5.69 1.33
N ARG A 449 -60.93 -6.65 0.57
CA ARG A 449 -60.41 -7.02 -0.75
C ARG A 449 -61.22 -6.31 -1.82
N VAL A 450 -60.54 -5.50 -2.62
CA VAL A 450 -61.10 -4.80 -3.79
C VAL A 450 -60.49 -5.42 -5.04
N THR A 451 -61.32 -5.96 -5.94
CA THR A 451 -60.87 -6.48 -7.24
C THR A 451 -61.38 -5.56 -8.33
N THR A 452 -60.47 -4.92 -9.07
CA THR A 452 -60.79 -4.01 -10.16
C THR A 452 -60.45 -4.68 -11.49
N VAL A 453 -61.46 -4.90 -12.34
CA VAL A 453 -61.30 -5.48 -13.68
C VAL A 453 -61.40 -4.36 -14.71
N ASN A 454 -60.47 -4.28 -15.68
CA ASN A 454 -60.47 -3.26 -16.74
C ASN A 454 -60.37 -1.81 -16.27
N GLY A 455 -59.50 -1.52 -15.31
CA GLY A 455 -59.04 -0.14 -15.11
C GLY A 455 -60.07 0.94 -14.74
N LYS A 456 -61.34 0.58 -14.43
CA LYS A 456 -62.34 1.34 -13.61
C LYS A 456 -63.79 0.83 -13.69
N ASP A 457 -64.15 -0.05 -14.63
CA ASP A 457 -65.58 -0.30 -14.91
C ASP A 457 -66.28 -1.28 -13.95
N LYS A 458 -65.54 -2.16 -13.27
CA LYS A 458 -66.13 -3.12 -12.31
C LYS A 458 -65.21 -3.32 -11.10
N GLU A 459 -65.69 -2.88 -9.94
CA GLU A 459 -65.08 -3.13 -8.63
C GLU A 459 -65.90 -4.17 -7.86
N TYR A 460 -65.24 -5.23 -7.39
CA TYR A 460 -65.81 -6.19 -6.46
C TYR A 460 -65.17 -5.97 -5.09
N VAL A 461 -65.99 -5.66 -4.09
CA VAL A 461 -65.52 -5.40 -2.72
C VAL A 461 -66.02 -6.52 -1.81
N SER A 462 -65.11 -7.14 -1.06
CA SER A 462 -65.45 -8.11 -0.01
C SER A 462 -64.75 -7.75 1.29
N PHE A 463 -65.46 -7.88 2.40
CA PHE A 463 -64.94 -7.64 3.75
C PHE A 463 -64.74 -8.97 4.46
N LYS A 464 -63.64 -9.09 5.20
CA LYS A 464 -63.37 -10.21 6.11
C LYS A 464 -62.83 -9.66 7.42
N ASP A 465 -63.26 -10.23 8.54
CA ASP A 465 -62.58 -10.04 9.82
C ASP A 465 -61.17 -10.64 9.72
N PHE A 466 -60.20 -10.11 10.46
CA PHE A 466 -58.86 -10.69 10.59
C PHE A 466 -58.93 -12.18 10.96
N LYS A 467 -59.87 -12.57 11.85
CA LYS A 467 -60.11 -13.97 12.25
C LYS A 467 -60.50 -14.88 11.08
N ASP A 468 -61.18 -14.33 10.08
CA ASP A 468 -61.66 -15.06 8.90
C ASP A 468 -60.66 -14.99 7.72
N HIS A 469 -59.60 -14.20 7.86
CA HIS A 469 -58.55 -14.08 6.87
C HIS A 469 -57.49 -15.15 7.12
N GLN A 470 -57.53 -16.22 6.31
CA GLN A 470 -56.73 -17.46 6.49
C GLN A 470 -55.20 -17.32 6.47
N ASN A 471 -54.65 -16.11 6.41
CA ASN A 471 -53.21 -15.88 6.26
C ASN A 471 -52.72 -14.84 7.28
N ASP A 472 -52.48 -15.30 8.51
CA ASP A 472 -51.97 -14.50 9.62
C ASP A 472 -50.64 -13.81 9.30
N SER A 473 -49.78 -14.45 8.49
CA SER A 473 -48.50 -13.85 8.12
C SER A 473 -48.69 -12.61 7.25
N HIS A 474 -49.69 -12.57 6.36
CA HIS A 474 -50.00 -11.35 5.60
C HIS A 474 -50.46 -10.20 6.49
N ILE A 475 -51.26 -10.47 7.54
CA ILE A 475 -51.72 -9.45 8.48
C ILE A 475 -50.54 -8.95 9.31
N ARG A 476 -49.68 -9.85 9.78
CA ARG A 476 -48.47 -9.48 10.52
C ARG A 476 -47.53 -8.62 9.68
N THR A 477 -47.25 -9.02 8.44
CA THR A 477 -46.46 -8.20 7.51
C THR A 477 -47.11 -6.84 7.26
N ALA A 478 -48.43 -6.80 7.05
CA ALA A 478 -49.15 -5.52 6.90
C ALA A 478 -48.96 -4.63 8.14
N TYR A 479 -49.04 -5.21 9.34
CA TYR A 479 -48.86 -4.49 10.59
C TYR A 479 -47.43 -3.96 10.75
N GLU A 480 -46.42 -4.80 10.51
CA GLU A 480 -45.01 -4.41 10.56
C GLU A 480 -44.72 -3.23 9.62
N LYS A 481 -45.27 -3.29 8.39
CA LYS A 481 -45.16 -2.20 7.40
C LYS A 481 -45.88 -0.92 7.86
N LEU A 482 -47.06 -1.03 8.47
CA LEU A 482 -47.78 0.11 9.03
C LEU A 482 -47.00 0.73 10.21
N ALA A 483 -46.61 -0.09 11.17
CA ALA A 483 -45.88 0.33 12.37
C ALA A 483 -44.55 1.01 12.06
N LYS A 484 -43.92 0.65 10.94
CA LYS A 484 -42.67 1.28 10.49
C LYS A 484 -42.84 2.75 10.05
N PHE A 485 -44.04 3.17 9.64
CA PHE A 485 -44.30 4.52 9.09
C PHE A 485 -45.40 5.31 9.81
N THR A 486 -46.03 4.75 10.84
CA THR A 486 -47.01 5.43 11.68
C THR A 486 -46.52 5.49 13.12
N ALA A 487 -46.41 6.69 13.72
CA ALA A 487 -45.87 6.85 15.07
C ALA A 487 -46.71 6.18 16.18
N ASN A 488 -48.02 6.07 15.98
CA ASN A 488 -48.95 5.46 16.93
C ASN A 488 -49.86 4.45 16.22
N PRO A 489 -49.31 3.32 15.73
CA PRO A 489 -50.14 2.31 15.08
C PRO A 489 -51.10 1.71 16.12
N PRO A 490 -52.33 1.29 15.73
CA PRO A 490 -53.23 0.58 16.64
C PRO A 490 -52.55 -0.66 17.21
N GLN A 491 -52.72 -0.96 18.51
CA GLN A 491 -52.17 -2.19 19.09
C GLN A 491 -52.63 -3.41 18.26
N PHE A 492 -51.72 -4.36 18.00
CA PHE A 492 -52.03 -5.59 17.26
C PHE A 492 -51.57 -6.82 18.06
N ASP A 493 -52.53 -7.59 18.54
CA ASP A 493 -52.29 -8.80 19.35
C ASP A 493 -52.43 -10.10 18.53
N GLY A 494 -52.39 -10.01 17.20
CA GLY A 494 -52.56 -11.14 16.27
C GLY A 494 -53.97 -11.25 15.67
N ALA A 495 -54.18 -12.27 14.83
CA ALA A 495 -55.44 -12.47 14.10
C ALA A 495 -56.66 -12.66 15.00
N HIS A 496 -56.47 -13.06 16.26
CA HIS A 496 -57.54 -13.27 17.24
C HIS A 496 -58.00 -12.01 17.97
N MET A 497 -57.53 -10.81 17.59
CA MET A 497 -58.01 -9.55 18.17
C MET A 497 -59.55 -9.54 18.25
N ASN A 498 -60.07 -9.36 19.46
CA ASN A 498 -61.51 -9.40 19.71
C ASN A 498 -62.17 -8.14 19.14
N THR A 499 -62.64 -8.22 17.89
CA THR A 499 -63.58 -7.26 17.31
C THR A 499 -64.86 -7.25 18.15
N ARG A 500 -65.03 -6.24 19.01
CA ARG A 500 -66.29 -6.04 19.76
C ARG A 500 -67.48 -5.69 18.86
N LYS A 501 -67.29 -5.56 17.55
CA LYS A 501 -68.33 -5.22 16.57
C LYS A 501 -68.36 -6.28 15.46
N ARG A 502 -69.50 -6.96 15.33
CA ARG A 502 -69.77 -7.86 14.20
C ARG A 502 -69.79 -7.03 12.90
N PRO A 503 -69.07 -7.43 11.84
CA PRO A 503 -69.12 -6.74 10.56
C PRO A 503 -70.53 -6.80 9.96
N LEU A 504 -71.09 -5.64 9.62
CA LEU A 504 -72.31 -5.55 8.84
C LEU A 504 -71.99 -5.93 7.39
N ARG A 505 -72.57 -7.02 6.90
CA ARG A 505 -72.37 -7.50 5.52
C ARG A 505 -73.06 -6.54 4.54
N VAL A 506 -72.34 -5.51 4.06
CA VAL A 506 -72.86 -4.57 3.06
C VAL A 506 -72.67 -5.16 1.66
N ILE A 507 -73.72 -5.76 1.12
CA ILE A 507 -73.80 -6.13 -0.31
C ILE A 507 -74.11 -4.85 -1.08
N LYS A 508 -73.10 -4.23 -1.71
CA LYS A 508 -73.32 -3.10 -2.63
C LYS A 508 -74.13 -3.58 -3.85
N ARG A 509 -75.35 -3.04 -4.00
CA ARG A 509 -76.20 -3.21 -5.20
C ARG A 509 -75.52 -2.57 -6.41
N ARG A 510 -75.56 -3.27 -7.56
CA ARG A 510 -75.22 -2.74 -8.89
C ARG A 510 -75.90 -1.38 -9.09
N ASN A 511 -75.12 -0.33 -9.32
CA ASN A 511 -75.61 0.85 -10.03
C ASN A 511 -75.80 0.45 -11.50
N ASN A 512 -76.95 -0.13 -11.83
CA ASN A 512 -77.47 -0.13 -13.20
C ASN A 512 -77.77 1.33 -13.55
N LYS A 513 -76.80 2.05 -14.11
CA LYS A 513 -77.14 3.24 -14.92
C LYS A 513 -77.95 2.72 -16.11
N GLY A 514 -79.22 3.12 -16.15
CA GLY A 514 -80.15 2.73 -17.19
C GLY A 514 -79.66 3.15 -18.57
N GLY A 515 -79.32 2.14 -19.39
CA GLY A 515 -79.33 2.27 -20.83
C GLY A 515 -80.77 2.08 -21.30
N SER A 516 -81.45 3.18 -21.62
CA SER A 516 -82.67 3.12 -22.43
C SER A 516 -82.29 2.69 -23.84
N TYR A 517 -82.64 1.47 -24.23
CA TYR A 517 -82.71 1.10 -25.65
C TYR A 517 -83.96 1.76 -26.27
N PRO A 518 -83.88 2.35 -27.46
CA PRO A 518 -85.08 2.68 -28.22
C PRO A 518 -85.67 1.40 -28.82
N ARG A 519 -86.99 1.25 -28.71
CA ARG A 519 -87.75 0.27 -29.48
C ARG A 519 -87.67 0.65 -30.96
N PHE A 520 -87.24 -0.27 -31.80
CA PHE A 520 -87.99 -0.75 -32.97
C PHE A 520 -87.50 -2.16 -33.33
#